data_AF-A0A5E7UB11-F1
#
_entry.id   AF-A0A5E7UB11-F1
#
_cell.length_a   1.000
_cell.length_b   1.000
_cell.length_c   1.000
_cell.angle_alpha   90.00
_cell.angle_beta   90.00
_cell.angle_gamma   90.00
#
_symmetry.space_group_name_H-M   'P 1'
#
loop_
_entity.id
_entity.type
_entity.pdbx_description
1 polymer ?
#
loop_
_entity_poly.entity_id
_entity_poly.type
_entity_poly.pdbx_seq_one_letter_code
_entity_poly.pdbx_strand_id
1 'polypeptide(L)'
;MKQLIKEVRTIWEFEGGAGFEQFVRWDGARTSFDEIKKSMANTKNLAIKGFKRLLILDDDVEISIPVEEIPHILSDRTGVLVIFEEKPTKLNCSIAPWFFECPNNAAIYNADGSLRFQLQSPYGIGSYIGAVHHSASQNYPESLGVLVGSLGQQPEWLCSIDPNSPKLIPTGKWVRY
;
A
#
# COMPACT_ATOMS: atom_id res chain seq x y z
N MET A 1 -0.34 -12.11 22.31
CA MET A 1 -0.37 -12.84 21.03
C MET A 1 -0.19 -11.80 19.94
N LYS A 2 0.66 -12.01 18.94
CA LYS A 2 0.90 -11.00 17.90
C LYS A 2 -0.26 -11.07 16.90
N GLN A 3 -0.99 -9.97 16.71
CA GLN A 3 -2.04 -9.89 15.69
C GLN A 3 -1.40 -9.84 14.31
N LEU A 4 -1.80 -10.76 13.42
CA LEU A 4 -1.29 -10.88 12.07
C LEU A 4 -2.39 -10.56 11.07
N ILE A 5 -2.02 -9.86 10.01
CA ILE A 5 -2.92 -9.49 8.93
C ILE A 5 -3.16 -10.70 8.04
N LYS A 6 -4.42 -11.05 7.86
CA LYS A 6 -4.92 -12.10 6.96
C LYS A 6 -5.13 -11.54 5.56
N GLU A 7 -5.76 -10.39 5.45
CA GLU A 7 -6.00 -9.72 4.17
C GLU A 7 -6.21 -8.23 4.30
N VAL A 8 -6.02 -7.54 3.18
CA VAL A 8 -6.49 -6.19 2.97
C VAL A 8 -7.78 -6.28 2.18
N ARG A 9 -8.81 -5.56 2.62
CA ARG A 9 -10.10 -5.46 1.95
C ARG A 9 -10.41 -4.02 1.61
N THR A 10 -10.85 -3.78 0.38
CA THR A 10 -11.31 -2.47 -0.07
C THR A 10 -12.77 -2.57 -0.46
N ILE A 11 -13.57 -1.65 0.08
CA ILE A 11 -15.01 -1.62 -0.11
C ILE A 11 -15.38 -0.28 -0.73
N TRP A 12 -16.10 -0.33 -1.85
CA TRP A 12 -16.73 0.82 -2.46
C TRP A 12 -18.24 0.73 -2.30
N GLU A 13 -18.81 1.83 -1.84
CA GLU A 13 -20.26 2.04 -1.78
C GLU A 13 -20.60 3.09 -2.85
N PHE A 14 -21.49 2.75 -3.78
CA PHE A 14 -21.92 3.63 -4.85
C PHE A 14 -23.31 4.22 -4.54
N GLU A 15 -23.59 5.38 -5.15
CA GLU A 15 -24.94 5.93 -5.17
C GLU A 15 -25.94 4.91 -5.75
N GLY A 16 -27.13 4.82 -5.14
CA GLY A 16 -28.13 3.82 -5.51
C GLY A 16 -27.98 2.46 -4.81
N GLY A 17 -27.03 2.32 -3.88
CA GLY A 17 -26.92 1.15 -2.99
C GLY A 17 -26.13 -0.03 -3.56
N ALA A 18 -25.54 0.11 -4.75
CA ALA A 18 -24.59 -0.86 -5.27
C ALA A 18 -23.29 -0.83 -4.45
N GLY A 19 -22.71 -2.00 -4.19
CA GLY A 19 -21.44 -2.15 -3.47
C GLY A 19 -20.49 -3.06 -4.23
N PHE A 20 -19.20 -2.80 -4.10
CA PHE A 20 -18.16 -3.71 -4.58
C PHE A 20 -17.09 -3.88 -3.52
N GLU A 21 -16.65 -5.12 -3.36
CA GLU A 21 -15.59 -5.49 -2.44
C GLU A 21 -14.48 -6.17 -3.22
N GLN A 22 -13.24 -5.75 -2.96
CA GLN A 22 -12.05 -6.47 -3.38
C GLN A 22 -11.21 -6.84 -2.16
N PHE A 23 -10.41 -7.90 -2.29
CA PHE A 23 -9.45 -8.29 -1.28
C PHE A 23 -8.11 -8.69 -1.89
N VAL A 24 -7.06 -8.57 -1.09
CA VAL A 24 -5.73 -9.15 -1.32
C VAL A 24 -5.28 -9.81 -0.02
N ARG A 25 -5.07 -11.12 -0.06
CA ARG A 25 -4.59 -11.92 1.07
C ARG A 25 -3.07 -11.98 1.10
N TRP A 26 -2.55 -12.29 2.29
CA TRP A 26 -1.12 -12.47 2.52
C TRP A 26 -0.49 -13.59 1.65
N ASP A 27 -1.28 -14.58 1.26
CA ASP A 27 -0.86 -15.72 0.42
C ASP A 27 -0.99 -15.46 -1.09
N GLY A 28 -1.29 -14.22 -1.48
CA GLY A 28 -1.43 -13.81 -2.87
C GLY A 28 -2.80 -14.08 -3.50
N ALA A 29 -3.72 -14.75 -2.79
CA ALA A 29 -5.10 -14.86 -3.24
C ALA A 29 -5.74 -13.46 -3.25
N ARG A 30 -6.46 -13.12 -4.33
CA ARG A 30 -7.05 -11.81 -4.53
C ARG A 30 -8.28 -11.90 -5.41
N THR A 31 -9.13 -10.86 -5.35
CA THR A 31 -10.23 -10.68 -6.29
C THR A 31 -9.71 -10.72 -7.73
N SER A 32 -10.39 -11.49 -8.58
CA SER A 32 -9.93 -11.74 -9.93
C SER A 32 -10.06 -10.50 -10.82
N PHE A 33 -9.23 -10.43 -11.86
CA PHE A 33 -9.31 -9.34 -12.83
C PHE A 33 -10.68 -9.26 -13.52
N ASP A 34 -11.30 -10.41 -13.81
CA ASP A 34 -12.61 -10.46 -14.46
C ASP A 34 -13.74 -9.94 -13.55
N GLU A 35 -13.69 -10.23 -12.24
CA GLU A 35 -14.62 -9.68 -11.27
C GLU A 35 -14.48 -8.16 -11.14
N ILE A 36 -13.24 -7.67 -11.06
CA ILE A 36 -12.95 -6.23 -11.03
C ILE A 36 -13.49 -5.55 -12.28
N LYS A 37 -13.21 -6.12 -13.46
CA LYS A 37 -13.68 -5.59 -14.75
C LYS A 37 -15.20 -5.56 -14.84
N LYS A 38 -15.86 -6.64 -14.42
CA LYS A 38 -17.33 -6.73 -14.39
C LYS A 38 -17.93 -5.68 -13.45
N SER A 39 -17.35 -5.50 -12.27
CA SER A 39 -17.76 -4.47 -11.33
C SER A 39 -17.63 -3.07 -11.92
N MET A 40 -16.45 -2.73 -12.46
CA MET A 40 -16.20 -1.44 -13.10
C MET A 40 -17.19 -1.16 -14.25
N ALA A 41 -17.54 -2.17 -15.04
CA ALA A 41 -18.53 -2.01 -16.11
C ALA A 41 -19.93 -1.68 -15.57
N ASN A 42 -20.34 -2.32 -14.46
CA ASN A 42 -21.65 -2.12 -13.85
C ASN A 42 -21.76 -0.79 -13.09
N THR A 43 -20.66 -0.29 -12.55
CA THR A 43 -20.63 0.91 -11.69
C THR A 43 -20.07 2.15 -12.38
N LYS A 44 -19.69 2.06 -13.67
CA LYS A 44 -19.04 3.13 -14.45
C LYS A 44 -19.73 4.50 -14.37
N ASN A 45 -21.05 4.53 -14.26
CA ASN A 45 -21.86 5.75 -14.25
C ASN A 45 -22.39 6.12 -12.86
N LEU A 46 -22.03 5.37 -11.82
CA LEU A 46 -22.44 5.63 -10.46
C LEU A 46 -21.37 6.45 -9.75
N ALA A 47 -21.79 7.49 -9.03
CA ALA A 47 -20.88 8.21 -8.15
C ALA A 47 -20.52 7.32 -6.94
N ILE A 48 -19.28 7.43 -6.47
CA ILE A 48 -18.84 6.79 -5.23
C ILE A 48 -19.41 7.59 -4.06
N LYS A 49 -20.22 6.93 -3.23
CA LYS A 49 -20.78 7.46 -1.99
C LYS A 49 -19.84 7.25 -0.81
N GLY A 50 -19.16 6.11 -0.78
CA GLY A 50 -18.28 5.72 0.30
C GLY A 50 -17.11 4.86 -0.17
N PHE A 51 -15.99 5.00 0.52
CA PHE A 51 -14.79 4.20 0.32
C PHE A 51 -14.27 3.81 1.70
N LYS A 52 -13.95 2.53 1.88
CA LYS A 52 -13.34 2.02 3.10
C LYS A 52 -12.21 1.08 2.76
N ARG A 53 -11.19 1.12 3.61
CA ARG A 53 -10.14 0.12 3.59
C ARG A 53 -9.93 -0.48 4.96
N LEU A 54 -9.85 -1.80 4.97
CA LEU A 54 -9.83 -2.61 6.16
C LEU A 54 -8.60 -3.54 6.12
N LEU A 55 -7.93 -3.66 7.25
CA LEU A 55 -7.07 -4.79 7.56
C LEU A 55 -7.93 -5.83 8.27
N ILE A 56 -7.97 -7.03 7.73
CA ILE A 56 -8.62 -8.17 8.37
C ILE A 56 -7.54 -9.00 9.04
N LEU A 57 -7.68 -9.25 10.34
CA LEU A 57 -6.73 -10.01 11.13
C LEU A 57 -7.06 -11.51 11.13
N ASP A 58 -6.15 -12.36 11.62
CA ASP A 58 -6.36 -13.82 11.70
C ASP A 58 -7.54 -14.22 12.59
N ASP A 59 -7.91 -13.39 13.56
CA ASP A 59 -9.08 -13.53 14.43
C ASP A 59 -10.35 -12.86 13.84
N ASP A 60 -10.32 -12.53 12.55
CA ASP A 60 -11.38 -11.85 11.79
C ASP A 60 -11.77 -10.47 12.35
N VAL A 61 -10.92 -9.88 13.21
CA VAL A 61 -11.06 -8.47 13.61
C VAL A 61 -10.79 -7.57 12.41
N GLU A 62 -11.68 -6.60 12.20
CA GLU A 62 -11.57 -5.60 11.14
C GLU A 62 -11.02 -4.28 11.68
N ILE A 63 -9.91 -3.80 11.11
CA ILE A 63 -9.28 -2.54 11.46
C ILE A 63 -9.35 -1.59 10.27
N SER A 64 -10.04 -0.46 10.43
CA SER A 64 -10.09 0.57 9.39
C SER A 64 -8.80 1.37 9.36
N ILE A 65 -8.27 1.61 8.15
CA ILE A 65 -7.08 2.44 7.95
C ILE A 65 -7.43 3.68 7.10
N PRO A 66 -7.03 4.89 7.53
CA PRO A 66 -7.44 6.15 6.91
C PRO A 66 -6.54 6.50 5.71
N VAL A 67 -6.37 5.57 4.77
CA VAL A 67 -5.47 5.70 3.61
C VAL A 67 -6.16 5.21 2.34
N GLU A 68 -6.04 5.98 1.26
CA GLU A 68 -6.67 5.67 -0.04
C GLU A 68 -5.79 4.74 -0.89
N GLU A 69 -4.47 4.91 -0.84
CA GLU A 69 -3.45 4.30 -1.70
C GLU A 69 -3.14 2.86 -1.33
N ILE A 70 -3.22 1.89 -2.23
CA ILE A 70 -3.25 0.44 -1.93
C ILE A 70 -2.18 0.01 -0.90
N PRO A 71 -2.55 -0.67 0.22
CA PRO A 71 -1.59 -1.12 1.20
C PRO A 71 -1.07 -2.50 0.83
N HIS A 72 0.21 -2.74 1.05
CA HIS A 72 0.87 -3.99 0.76
C HIS A 72 1.26 -4.68 2.06
N ILE A 73 0.75 -5.90 2.29
CA ILE A 73 1.03 -6.68 3.49
C ILE A 73 2.54 -6.98 3.54
N LEU A 74 3.16 -6.65 4.68
CA LEU A 74 4.56 -7.00 4.92
C LEU A 74 4.74 -8.51 5.00
N SER A 75 5.92 -9.00 4.67
CA SER A 75 6.23 -10.44 4.70
C SER A 75 6.04 -11.08 6.07
N ASP A 76 6.23 -10.30 7.16
CA ASP A 76 6.00 -10.75 8.53
C ASP A 76 4.53 -10.62 8.98
N ARG A 77 3.66 -10.07 8.12
CA ARG A 77 2.21 -9.85 8.31
C ARG A 77 1.85 -8.94 9.49
N THR A 78 2.81 -8.25 10.07
CA THR A 78 2.61 -7.43 11.28
C THR A 78 2.09 -6.03 10.98
N GLY A 79 2.00 -5.69 9.69
CA GLY A 79 1.74 -4.36 9.21
C GLY A 79 1.63 -4.32 7.69
N VAL A 80 1.40 -3.12 7.19
CA VAL A 80 1.32 -2.84 5.75
C VAL A 80 2.22 -1.69 5.36
N LEU A 81 2.79 -1.77 4.16
CA LEU A 81 3.39 -0.65 3.46
C LEU A 81 2.31 0.13 2.71
N VAL A 82 2.35 1.45 2.80
CA VAL A 82 1.56 2.36 1.96
C VAL A 82 2.50 3.31 1.25
N ILE A 83 2.30 3.50 -0.06
CA ILE A 83 3.05 4.43 -0.90
C ILE A 83 2.08 5.48 -1.40
N PHE A 84 2.40 6.74 -1.16
CA PHE A 84 1.56 7.90 -1.43
C PHE A 84 1.96 8.51 -2.77
N GLU A 85 1.04 8.55 -3.74
CA GLU A 85 1.33 9.08 -5.08
C GLU A 85 1.07 10.59 -5.16
N GLU A 86 -0.20 10.98 -5.02
CA GLU A 86 -0.63 12.37 -5.08
C GLU A 86 -1.37 12.76 -3.81
N LYS A 87 -1.27 14.04 -3.44
CA LYS A 87 -1.98 14.55 -2.27
C LYS A 87 -3.48 14.38 -2.47
N PRO A 88 -4.19 13.66 -1.59
CA PRO A 88 -5.61 13.41 -1.76
C PRO A 88 -6.38 14.74 -1.73
N THR A 89 -7.21 14.95 -2.75
CA THR A 89 -7.96 16.21 -2.94
C THR A 89 -9.22 16.32 -2.07
N LYS A 90 -9.67 15.23 -1.44
CA LYS A 90 -10.98 15.13 -0.78
C LYS A 90 -10.98 14.66 0.67
N LEU A 91 -9.82 14.38 1.27
CA LEU A 91 -9.79 13.97 2.68
C LEU A 91 -9.90 15.20 3.59
N ASN A 92 -10.99 15.27 4.35
CA ASN A 92 -11.13 16.08 5.56
C ASN A 92 -11.12 15.11 6.75
N CYS A 93 -9.95 14.59 7.12
CA CYS A 93 -9.77 13.87 8.38
C CYS A 93 -9.09 14.77 9.42
N SER A 94 -9.03 14.39 10.69
CA SER A 94 -8.52 15.24 11.78
C SER A 94 -7.20 14.76 12.41
N ILE A 95 -6.63 13.62 11.98
CA ILE A 95 -5.55 12.94 12.71
C ILE A 95 -4.30 12.74 11.84
N ALA A 96 -3.36 13.70 11.82
CA ALA A 96 -2.16 13.68 10.97
C ALA A 96 -1.15 12.54 11.26
N PRO A 97 -0.28 12.15 10.30
CA PRO A 97 -0.34 12.41 8.85
C PRO A 97 -0.89 11.20 8.06
N TRP A 98 -1.80 11.48 7.14
CA TRP A 98 -2.52 10.48 6.30
C TRP A 98 -1.86 10.37 4.92
N PHE A 99 -0.86 11.20 4.69
CA PHE A 99 -0.19 11.39 3.43
C PHE A 99 1.22 11.89 3.71
N PHE A 100 2.19 11.36 2.99
CA PHE A 100 3.58 11.83 3.03
C PHE A 100 4.01 12.28 1.64
N GLU A 101 4.62 13.45 1.56
CA GLU A 101 5.14 13.99 0.30
C GLU A 101 6.50 13.40 -0.06
N CYS A 102 6.85 13.48 -1.35
CA CYS A 102 8.19 13.16 -1.83
C CYS A 102 9.23 14.01 -1.08
N PRO A 103 10.41 13.44 -0.77
CA PRO A 103 10.90 12.15 -1.26
C PRO A 103 10.55 10.95 -0.37
N ASN A 104 9.95 11.17 0.79
CA ASN A 104 9.66 10.15 1.80
C ASN A 104 8.18 9.77 1.75
N ASN A 105 7.63 9.59 0.55
CA ASN A 105 6.21 9.41 0.27
C ASN A 105 5.72 7.98 0.56
N ALA A 106 6.26 7.31 1.58
CA ALA A 106 5.80 5.98 1.96
C ALA A 106 5.89 5.77 3.47
N ALA A 107 5.05 4.89 4.00
CA ALA A 107 5.01 4.59 5.43
C ALA A 107 4.62 3.14 5.71
N ILE A 108 5.03 2.66 6.87
CA ILE A 108 4.58 1.39 7.42
C ILE A 108 3.57 1.65 8.53
N TYR A 109 2.43 0.97 8.46
CA TYR A 109 1.41 0.93 9.51
C TYR A 109 1.41 -0.45 10.17
N ASN A 110 1.12 -0.50 11.47
CA ASN A 110 0.91 -1.73 12.21
C ASN A 110 -0.43 -2.38 11.86
N ALA A 111 -0.60 -3.65 12.27
CA ALA A 111 -1.86 -4.38 12.14
C ALA A 111 -3.05 -3.71 12.86
N ASP A 112 -2.79 -2.93 13.91
CA ASP A 112 -3.79 -2.12 14.63
C ASP A 112 -4.11 -0.78 13.94
N GLY A 113 -3.53 -0.51 12.77
CA GLY A 113 -3.73 0.70 11.99
C GLY A 113 -2.89 1.90 12.45
N SER A 114 -2.13 1.78 13.54
CA SER A 114 -1.22 2.84 13.98
C SER A 114 -0.03 3.00 13.04
N LEU A 115 0.42 4.24 12.84
CA LEU A 115 1.65 4.51 12.10
C LEU A 115 2.84 3.91 12.84
N ARG A 116 3.59 3.02 12.19
CA ARG A 116 4.86 2.48 12.72
C ARG A 116 5.99 3.46 12.47
N PHE A 117 6.21 3.84 11.21
CA PHE A 117 7.16 4.89 10.81
C PHE A 117 6.97 5.28 9.34
N GLN A 118 7.44 6.49 9.00
CA GLN A 118 7.63 6.93 7.62
C GLN A 118 8.95 6.35 7.07
N LEU A 119 8.93 5.89 5.82
CA LEU A 119 10.12 5.42 5.13
C LEU A 119 10.98 6.58 4.65
N GLN A 120 12.30 6.39 4.71
CA GLN A 120 13.29 7.37 4.30
C GLN A 120 13.86 6.98 2.94
N SER A 121 13.65 7.83 1.93
CA SER A 121 14.32 7.69 0.65
C SER A 121 15.83 7.88 0.82
N PRO A 122 16.67 7.00 0.27
CA PRO A 122 18.12 7.13 0.33
C PRO A 122 18.67 8.23 -0.61
N TYR A 123 17.85 8.80 -1.50
CA TYR A 123 18.30 9.74 -2.55
C TYR A 123 17.87 11.21 -2.31
N GLY A 124 17.11 11.50 -1.26
CA GLY A 124 16.80 12.88 -0.85
C GLY A 124 15.92 13.66 -1.82
N ILE A 125 16.00 15.00 -1.78
CA ILE A 125 15.14 15.92 -2.54
C ILE A 125 15.23 15.62 -4.05
N GLY A 126 14.08 15.57 -4.73
CA GLY A 126 13.97 15.26 -6.16
C GLY A 126 13.81 13.76 -6.47
N SER A 127 13.85 12.90 -5.45
CA SER A 127 13.50 11.48 -5.56
C SER A 127 12.07 11.18 -5.10
N TYR A 128 11.59 9.97 -5.39
CA TYR A 128 10.33 9.43 -4.89
C TYR A 128 10.46 7.92 -4.66
N ILE A 129 9.69 7.41 -3.70
CA ILE A 129 9.43 5.97 -3.53
C ILE A 129 8.24 5.62 -4.43
N GLY A 130 8.49 4.76 -5.41
CA GLY A 130 7.55 4.36 -6.46
C GLY A 130 6.99 2.97 -6.25
N ALA A 131 6.86 2.19 -7.33
CA ALA A 131 6.15 0.91 -7.31
C ALA A 131 6.74 -0.12 -6.34
N VAL A 132 5.86 -0.96 -5.78
CA VAL A 132 6.26 -2.14 -5.01
C VAL A 132 6.83 -3.21 -5.93
N HIS A 133 7.92 -3.82 -5.49
CA HIS A 133 8.56 -4.94 -6.17
C HIS A 133 8.63 -6.15 -5.23
N HIS A 134 8.00 -7.26 -5.63
CA HIS A 134 8.08 -8.52 -4.90
C HIS A 134 9.43 -9.20 -5.16
N SER A 135 9.97 -9.94 -4.18
CA SER A 135 11.27 -10.62 -4.29
C SER A 135 12.47 -9.69 -4.50
N ALA A 136 12.52 -8.63 -3.70
CA ALA A 136 13.59 -7.63 -3.81
C ALA A 136 14.99 -8.18 -3.46
N SER A 137 15.05 -9.20 -2.60
CA SER A 137 16.28 -9.88 -2.19
C SER A 137 16.30 -11.34 -2.66
N GLN A 138 17.44 -11.78 -3.20
CA GLN A 138 17.67 -13.20 -3.50
C GLN A 138 17.75 -14.05 -2.22
N ASN A 139 18.19 -13.44 -1.11
CA ASN A 139 18.28 -14.12 0.18
C ASN A 139 16.92 -14.19 0.88
N TYR A 140 15.97 -13.32 0.49
CA TYR A 140 14.63 -13.25 1.05
C TYR A 140 13.62 -13.07 -0.10
N PRO A 141 13.28 -14.15 -0.83
CA PRO A 141 12.39 -14.09 -1.99
C PRO A 141 10.98 -13.58 -1.63
N GLU A 142 10.57 -13.69 -0.37
CA GLU A 142 9.31 -13.14 0.15
C GLU A 142 9.41 -11.67 0.56
N SER A 143 10.61 -11.07 0.54
CA SER A 143 10.82 -9.69 0.97
C SER A 143 10.18 -8.71 0.00
N LEU A 144 9.41 -7.79 0.57
CA LEU A 144 8.88 -6.65 -0.14
C LEU A 144 10.03 -5.67 -0.43
N GLY A 145 10.01 -5.07 -1.61
CA GLY A 145 10.85 -3.93 -1.94
C GLY A 145 10.06 -2.87 -2.66
N VAL A 146 10.75 -1.77 -2.93
CA VAL A 146 10.24 -0.60 -3.63
C VAL A 146 11.26 -0.13 -4.64
N LEU A 147 10.76 0.43 -5.73
CA LEU A 147 11.57 1.14 -6.70
C LEU A 147 11.69 2.60 -6.24
N VAL A 148 12.90 3.14 -6.25
CA VAL A 148 13.17 4.52 -5.88
C VAL A 148 13.76 5.23 -7.08
N GLY A 149 13.05 6.24 -7.57
CA GLY A 149 13.38 6.98 -8.78
C GLY A 149 13.71 8.43 -8.51
N SER A 150 14.25 9.10 -9.52
CA SER A 150 14.30 10.57 -9.59
C SER A 150 13.12 11.06 -10.43
N LEU A 151 12.49 12.16 -10.04
CA LEU A 151 11.33 12.71 -10.75
C LEU A 151 11.67 12.94 -12.24
N GLY A 152 10.98 12.22 -13.12
CA GLY A 152 11.17 12.32 -14.58
C GLY A 152 12.45 11.67 -15.13
N GLN A 153 13.17 10.84 -14.37
CA GLN A 153 14.39 10.18 -14.83
C GLN A 153 14.40 8.67 -14.57
N GLN A 154 14.91 7.93 -15.55
CA GLN A 154 15.31 6.53 -15.41
C GLN A 154 16.84 6.44 -15.18
N PRO A 155 17.35 5.38 -14.54
CA PRO A 155 16.64 4.20 -14.03
C PRO A 155 16.08 4.36 -12.60
N GLU A 156 15.15 3.48 -12.23
CA GLU A 156 14.69 3.35 -10.84
C GLU A 156 15.50 2.28 -10.10
N TRP A 157 15.89 2.56 -8.86
CA TRP A 157 16.71 1.69 -8.02
C TRP A 157 15.86 0.83 -7.11
N LEU A 158 16.10 -0.48 -7.11
CA LEU A 158 15.42 -1.41 -6.23
C LEU A 158 16.01 -1.33 -4.82
N CYS A 159 15.15 -1.05 -3.85
CA CYS A 159 15.47 -1.10 -2.43
C CYS A 159 14.61 -2.15 -1.73
N SER A 160 15.21 -2.91 -0.82
CA SER A 160 14.49 -3.82 0.07
C SER A 160 13.93 -3.07 1.28
N ILE A 161 12.82 -3.56 1.81
CA ILE A 161 12.19 -3.04 3.02
C ILE A 161 12.55 -3.93 4.21
N ASP A 162 12.99 -3.31 5.31
CA ASP A 162 13.02 -3.93 6.63
C ASP A 162 11.75 -3.51 7.40
N PRO A 163 10.88 -4.47 7.80
CA PRO A 163 9.69 -4.18 8.59
C PRO A 163 9.93 -3.41 9.89
N ASN A 164 11.16 -3.41 10.41
CA ASN A 164 11.51 -2.83 11.70
C ASN A 164 12.38 -1.57 11.60
N SER A 165 12.67 -1.08 10.38
CA SER A 165 13.53 0.08 10.17
C SER A 165 12.91 1.05 9.16
N PRO A 166 12.97 2.38 9.41
CA PRO A 166 12.52 3.38 8.45
C PRO A 166 13.46 3.50 7.23
N LYS A 167 14.65 2.90 7.30
CA LYS A 167 15.64 3.01 6.23
C LYS A 167 15.42 1.94 5.18
N LEU A 168 15.33 2.36 3.93
CA LEU A 168 15.41 1.48 2.78
C LEU A 168 16.82 0.88 2.65
N ILE A 169 16.89 -0.40 2.28
CA ILE A 169 18.14 -1.12 2.09
C ILE A 169 18.44 -1.17 0.58
N PRO A 170 19.46 -0.44 0.08
CA PRO A 170 19.82 -0.48 -1.33
C PRO A 170 20.25 -1.90 -1.74
N THR A 171 19.71 -2.41 -2.84
CA THR A 171 20.07 -3.74 -3.35
C THR A 171 21.21 -3.71 -4.37
N GLY A 172 21.55 -2.52 -4.88
CA GLY A 172 22.45 -2.34 -6.02
C GLY A 172 21.85 -2.72 -7.37
N LYS A 173 20.57 -3.14 -7.40
CA LYS A 173 19.83 -3.45 -8.63
C LYS A 173 18.99 -2.27 -9.07
N TRP A 174 18.73 -2.17 -10.37
CA TRP A 174 17.89 -1.15 -10.97
C TRP A 174 17.03 -1.75 -12.07
N VAL A 175 15.94 -1.06 -12.40
CA VAL A 175 15.00 -1.44 -13.46
C VAL A 175 15.01 -0.37 -14.55
N ARG A 176 15.03 -0.81 -15.81
CA ARG A 176 14.74 0.02 -16.99
C ARG A 176 13.41 -0.43 -17.59
N TYR A 177 12.58 0.53 -17.95
CA TYR A 177 11.41 0.31 -18.80
C TYR A 177 11.72 0.73 -20.22
#